data_AF-A0A1I4T3X5-F1
#
_entry.id   AF-A0A1I4T3X5-F1
#
_cell.length_a   1.000
_cell.length_b   1.000
_cell.length_c   1.000
_cell.angle_alpha   90.00
_cell.angle_beta   90.00
_cell.angle_gamma   90.00
#
_symmetry.space_group_name_H-M   'P 1'
#
loop_
_entity.id
_entity.type
_entity.pdbx_description
1 polymer ?
#
loop_
_entity_poly.entity_id
_entity_poly.type
_entity_poly.pdbx_seq_one_letter_code
_entity_poly.pdbx_strand_id
1 'polypeptide(L)'
;MVANPPPTVRVGRRSLVVLAGLPGAGKSTVLGKLRSDAGISALDSEQVRARLREVLPARLPYRYYRPVVHLAHRSRIAWYCLTTSGPVVAHEPATRATTRAMLVAFGWLSGRQRVLVWLHADPRDALAGQQQRGRLIRRTSFQRHVQRADRMYRRLRGGEVPRGWQQVRLLTRDEAAHGLRLDVRT
;
A
#
# COMPACT_ATOMS: atom_id res chain seq x y z
N MET A 1 -26.23 -10.49 -9.19
CA MET A 1 -25.28 -9.36 -9.05
C MET A 1 -24.18 -9.55 -10.07
N VAL A 2 -24.08 -8.69 -11.08
CA VAL A 2 -22.98 -8.72 -12.05
C VAL A 2 -21.71 -8.35 -11.28
N ALA A 3 -20.75 -9.26 -11.19
CA ALA A 3 -19.47 -8.94 -10.57
C ALA A 3 -18.79 -7.86 -11.40
N ASN A 4 -18.62 -6.66 -10.86
CA ASN A 4 -17.92 -5.60 -11.57
C ASN A 4 -16.48 -6.07 -11.87
N PRO A 5 -15.99 -5.88 -13.10
CA PRO A 5 -14.62 -6.22 -13.43
C PRO A 5 -13.66 -5.44 -12.52
N PRO A 6 -12.50 -6.01 -12.18
CA PRO A 6 -11.56 -5.36 -11.28
C PRO A 6 -11.12 -4.00 -11.87
N PRO A 7 -11.02 -2.95 -11.05
CA PRO A 7 -10.59 -1.64 -11.50
C PRO A 7 -9.22 -1.72 -12.16
N THR A 8 -9.04 -0.96 -13.24
CA THR A 8 -7.78 -0.92 -13.99
C THR A 8 -7.06 0.39 -13.74
N VAL A 9 -5.79 0.30 -13.35
CA VAL A 9 -4.91 1.45 -13.14
C VAL A 9 -3.79 1.41 -14.17
N ARG A 10 -3.81 2.39 -15.06
CA ARG A 10 -2.78 2.59 -16.07
C ARG A 10 -1.52 3.16 -15.44
N VAL A 11 -0.38 2.52 -15.73
CA VAL A 11 0.94 2.87 -15.20
C VAL A 11 1.99 2.72 -16.30
N GLY A 12 3.08 3.49 -16.26
CA GLY A 12 4.22 3.25 -17.14
C GLY A 12 5.08 2.08 -16.68
N ARG A 13 5.94 1.52 -17.55
CA ARG A 13 6.87 0.42 -17.20
C ARG A 13 7.72 0.73 -15.97
N ARG A 14 8.23 1.96 -15.88
CA ARG A 14 8.99 2.45 -14.72
C ARG A 14 8.08 3.16 -13.74
N SER A 15 7.12 2.44 -13.15
CA SER A 15 6.23 3.02 -12.13
C SER A 15 6.52 2.49 -10.73
N LEU A 16 6.40 3.37 -9.74
CA LEU A 16 6.23 3.05 -8.34
C LEU A 16 4.76 3.27 -7.98
N VAL A 17 4.03 2.17 -7.85
CA VAL A 17 2.62 2.16 -7.45
C VAL A 17 2.55 1.92 -5.96
N VAL A 18 1.89 2.80 -5.21
CA VAL A 18 1.77 2.67 -3.76
C VAL A 18 0.32 2.45 -3.39
N LEU A 19 0.04 1.27 -2.84
CA LEU A 19 -1.27 0.89 -2.30
C LEU A 19 -1.37 1.36 -0.85
N ALA A 20 -2.15 2.42 -0.66
CA ALA A 20 -2.35 3.12 0.61
C ALA A 20 -3.83 3.10 1.03
N GLY A 21 -4.11 3.39 2.30
CA GLY A 21 -5.48 3.44 2.82
C GLY A 21 -5.58 3.03 4.27
N LEU A 22 -6.79 3.08 4.82
CA LEU A 22 -7.04 2.80 6.24
C LEU A 22 -6.63 1.36 6.61
N PRO A 23 -6.00 1.11 7.77
CA PRO A 23 -5.76 -0.24 8.27
C PRO A 23 -7.09 -1.00 8.37
N GLY A 24 -7.17 -2.17 7.74
CA GLY A 24 -8.42 -2.94 7.65
C GLY A 24 -9.16 -2.81 6.32
N ALA A 25 -8.82 -1.83 5.47
CA ALA A 25 -9.49 -1.56 4.18
C ALA A 25 -9.37 -2.68 3.12
N GLY A 26 -8.62 -3.76 3.37
CA GLY A 26 -8.48 -4.87 2.43
C GLY A 26 -7.29 -4.76 1.46
N LYS A 27 -6.35 -3.84 1.69
CA LYS A 27 -5.17 -3.65 0.82
C LYS A 27 -4.37 -4.93 0.55
N SER A 28 -4.16 -5.80 1.55
CA SER A 28 -3.50 -7.09 1.35
C SER A 28 -4.34 -8.05 0.48
N THR A 29 -5.68 -7.97 0.56
CA THR A 29 -6.59 -8.72 -0.33
C THR A 29 -6.45 -8.21 -1.77
N VAL A 30 -6.41 -6.89 -1.96
CA VAL A 30 -6.19 -6.28 -3.28
C VAL A 30 -4.84 -6.69 -3.84
N LEU A 31 -3.79 -6.71 -3.01
CA LEU A 31 -2.45 -7.14 -3.42
C LEU A 31 -2.40 -8.62 -3.82
N GLY A 32 -3.07 -9.51 -3.08
CA GLY A 32 -3.13 -10.94 -3.42
C GLY A 32 -3.93 -11.23 -4.69
N LYS A 33 -4.87 -10.36 -5.05
CA LYS A 33 -5.65 -10.40 -6.29
C LYS A 33 -5.14 -9.42 -7.35
N LEU A 34 -3.93 -8.89 -7.17
CA LEU A 34 -3.34 -7.97 -8.14
C LEU A 34 -3.05 -8.76 -9.42
N ARG A 35 -3.44 -8.19 -10.55
CA ARG A 35 -3.17 -8.70 -11.89
C ARG A 35 -2.42 -7.63 -12.66
N SER A 36 -1.49 -8.04 -13.51
CA SER A 36 -0.83 -7.16 -14.46
C SER A 36 -0.60 -7.92 -15.76
N ASP A 37 -0.63 -7.17 -16.85
CA ASP A 37 -0.19 -7.57 -18.18
C ASP A 37 1.33 -7.70 -18.32
N ALA A 38 2.11 -7.23 -17.33
CA ALA A 38 3.56 -7.35 -17.29
C ALA A 38 4.05 -7.93 -15.95
N GLY A 39 5.33 -8.32 -15.90
CA GLY A 39 5.98 -8.71 -14.66
C GLY A 39 6.07 -7.54 -13.67
N ILE A 40 5.50 -7.72 -12.48
CA ILE A 40 5.50 -6.71 -11.42
C ILE A 40 6.20 -7.20 -10.16
N SER A 41 6.81 -6.27 -9.41
CA SER A 41 7.41 -6.55 -8.11
C SER A 41 6.52 -6.05 -6.98
N ALA A 42 5.73 -6.96 -6.39
CA ALA A 42 4.83 -6.66 -5.28
C ALA A 42 5.54 -6.82 -3.92
N LEU A 43 5.70 -5.71 -3.20
CA LEU A 43 6.42 -5.61 -1.95
C LEU A 43 5.45 -5.35 -0.79
N ASP A 44 5.47 -6.23 0.21
CA ASP A 44 4.73 -6.08 1.46
C ASP A 44 5.66 -6.26 2.67
N SER A 45 5.48 -5.43 3.67
CA SER A 45 6.18 -5.52 4.96
C SER A 45 5.96 -6.88 5.66
N GLU A 46 4.82 -7.55 5.42
CA GLU A 46 4.55 -8.86 5.98
C GLU A 46 5.48 -9.95 5.40
N GLN A 47 5.94 -9.82 4.16
CA GLN A 47 6.94 -10.74 3.58
C GLN A 47 8.27 -10.67 4.34
N VAL A 48 8.69 -9.45 4.71
CA VAL A 48 9.91 -9.22 5.50
C VAL A 48 9.72 -9.76 6.91
N ARG A 49 8.54 -9.55 7.50
CA ARG A 49 8.19 -10.09 8.82
C ARG A 49 8.19 -11.62 8.84
N ALA A 50 7.64 -12.26 7.82
CA ALA A 50 7.60 -13.73 7.71
C ALA A 50 9.01 -14.31 7.68
N ARG A 51 9.87 -13.81 6.77
CA ARG A 51 11.28 -14.23 6.67
C ARG A 51 12.04 -14.00 7.98
N LEU A 52 11.90 -12.84 8.61
CA LEU A 52 12.57 -12.58 9.88
C LEU A 52 12.06 -13.48 11.00
N ARG A 53 10.79 -13.93 10.97
CA ARG A 53 10.26 -14.86 11.98
C ARG A 53 10.79 -16.29 11.83
N GLU A 54 11.27 -16.66 10.64
CA GLU A 54 11.90 -17.96 10.40
C GLU A 54 13.31 -18.05 10.97
N VAL A 55 14.05 -16.92 10.99
CA VAL A 55 15.43 -16.86 11.52
C VAL A 55 15.54 -16.33 12.95
N LEU A 56 14.59 -15.52 13.44
CA LEU A 56 14.66 -14.97 14.79
C LEU A 56 14.09 -15.94 15.84
N PRO A 57 14.61 -15.92 17.08
CA PRO A 57 14.07 -16.75 18.16
C PRO A 57 12.57 -16.52 18.37
N ALA A 58 11.79 -17.59 18.47
CA ALA A 58 10.33 -17.52 18.66
C ALA A 58 9.91 -16.72 19.91
N ARG A 59 10.81 -16.63 20.91
CA ARG A 59 10.59 -15.87 22.15
C ARG A 59 10.76 -14.35 21.98
N LEU A 60 11.36 -13.88 20.89
CA LEU A 60 11.62 -12.45 20.69
C LEU A 60 10.31 -11.71 20.38
N PRO A 61 9.82 -10.80 21.25
CA PRO A 61 8.55 -10.12 21.00
C PRO A 61 8.62 -9.19 19.79
N TYR A 62 7.53 -9.14 18.99
CA TYR A 62 7.44 -8.33 17.76
C TYR A 62 7.85 -6.87 17.92
N ARG A 63 7.62 -6.28 19.09
CA ARG A 63 7.98 -4.88 19.37
C ARG A 63 9.45 -4.56 19.13
N TYR A 64 10.36 -5.52 19.35
CA TYR A 64 11.80 -5.29 19.27
C TYR A 64 12.35 -5.37 17.86
N TYR A 65 11.83 -6.29 17.03
CA TYR A 65 12.30 -6.44 15.66
C TYR A 65 11.41 -5.72 14.62
N ARG A 66 10.29 -5.12 15.05
CA ARG A 66 9.44 -4.30 14.19
C ARG A 66 10.18 -3.12 13.51
N PRO A 67 11.08 -2.37 14.18
CA PRO A 67 11.86 -1.33 13.49
C PRO A 67 12.71 -1.92 12.36
N VAL A 68 13.30 -3.09 12.57
CA VAL A 68 14.10 -3.82 11.58
C VAL A 68 13.25 -4.24 10.38
N VAL A 69 12.04 -4.77 10.61
CA VAL A 69 11.08 -5.10 9.53
C VAL A 69 10.81 -3.88 8.66
N HIS A 70 10.51 -2.73 9.28
CA HIS A 70 10.21 -1.52 8.54
C HIS A 70 11.43 -0.96 7.80
N LEU A 71 12.62 -1.00 8.40
CA LEU A 71 13.85 -0.56 7.75
C LEU A 71 14.18 -1.45 6.55
N ALA A 72 14.22 -2.76 6.74
CA ALA A 72 14.48 -3.73 5.68
C ALA A 72 13.45 -3.64 4.55
N HIS A 73 12.17 -3.45 4.86
CA HIS A 73 11.15 -3.25 3.85
C HIS A 73 11.37 -1.97 3.03
N ARG A 74 11.73 -0.85 3.67
CA ARG A 74 12.03 0.41 2.97
C ARG A 74 13.26 0.30 2.09
N SER A 75 14.34 -0.32 2.59
CA SER A 75 15.54 -0.59 1.81
C SER A 75 15.23 -1.49 0.61
N ARG A 76 14.34 -2.49 0.79
CA ARG A 76 13.88 -3.35 -0.30
C ARG A 76 13.08 -2.57 -1.35
N ILE A 77 12.21 -1.64 -0.94
CA ILE A 77 11.52 -0.75 -1.90
C ILE A 77 12.54 0.06 -2.68
N ALA A 78 13.49 0.71 -2.00
CA ALA A 78 14.54 1.50 -2.65
C ALA A 78 15.35 0.65 -3.64
N TRP A 79 15.78 -0.54 -3.23
CA TRP A 79 16.52 -1.49 -4.06
C TRP A 79 15.76 -1.85 -5.34
N TYR A 80 14.52 -2.33 -5.23
CA TYR A 80 13.71 -2.68 -6.40
C TYR A 80 13.40 -1.46 -7.28
N CYS A 81 13.24 -0.29 -6.67
CA CYS A 81 13.16 0.97 -7.39
C CYS A 81 14.45 1.32 -8.14
N LEU A 82 15.61 0.76 -7.81
CA LEU A 82 16.84 1.04 -8.55
C LEU A 82 17.16 -0.07 -9.57
N THR A 83 16.90 -1.33 -9.23
CA THR A 83 17.36 -2.48 -10.01
C THR A 83 16.34 -3.05 -10.98
N THR A 84 15.04 -2.89 -10.72
CA THR A 84 14.01 -3.51 -11.56
C THR A 84 13.67 -2.61 -12.75
N SER A 85 13.40 -3.20 -13.91
CA SER A 85 12.95 -2.49 -15.12
C SER A 85 11.43 -2.31 -15.19
N GLY A 86 10.66 -3.24 -14.60
CA GLY A 86 9.20 -3.22 -14.53
C GLY A 86 8.60 -2.46 -13.33
N PRO A 87 7.26 -2.44 -13.23
CA PRO A 87 6.57 -1.73 -12.17
C PRO A 87 6.84 -2.32 -10.78
N VAL A 88 7.01 -1.44 -9.80
CA VAL A 88 7.15 -1.79 -8.39
C VAL A 88 5.88 -1.39 -7.67
N VAL A 89 5.30 -2.33 -6.93
CA VAL A 89 4.05 -2.12 -6.18
C VAL A 89 4.37 -2.24 -4.71
N ALA A 90 4.32 -1.13 -3.97
CA ALA A 90 4.60 -1.10 -2.54
C ALA A 90 3.29 -1.02 -1.74
N HIS A 91 3.12 -1.93 -0.79
CA HIS A 91 2.03 -1.90 0.17
C HIS A 91 2.49 -1.27 1.47
N GLU A 92 2.00 -0.05 1.74
CA GLU A 92 2.31 0.70 2.96
C GLU A 92 1.02 1.39 3.43
N PRO A 93 0.75 1.46 4.74
CA PRO A 93 -0.38 2.25 5.24
C PRO A 93 -0.35 3.71 4.76
N ALA A 94 0.83 4.25 4.38
CA ALA A 94 1.13 5.58 3.80
C ALA A 94 0.34 6.78 4.40
N THR A 95 -0.23 6.59 5.58
CA THR A 95 -1.01 7.58 6.32
C THR A 95 -0.11 8.65 6.92
N ARG A 96 1.18 8.36 7.10
CA ARG A 96 2.21 9.31 7.55
C ARG A 96 2.80 10.07 6.37
N ALA A 97 2.91 11.40 6.51
CA ALA A 97 3.50 12.27 5.50
C ALA A 97 4.97 11.92 5.21
N THR A 98 5.74 11.55 6.23
CA THR A 98 7.15 11.15 6.10
C THR A 98 7.33 9.90 5.24
N THR A 99 6.48 8.89 5.43
CA THR A 99 6.48 7.69 4.57
C THR A 99 6.17 8.04 3.13
N ARG A 100 5.20 8.94 2.88
CA ARG A 100 4.89 9.38 1.51
C ARG A 100 6.05 10.15 0.88
N ALA A 101 6.67 11.07 1.62
CA ALA A 101 7.81 11.85 1.13
C ALA A 101 9.00 10.95 0.76
N MET A 102 9.30 9.94 1.57
CA MET A 102 10.33 8.94 1.27
C MET A 102 10.01 8.15 -0.02
N LEU A 103 8.77 7.69 -0.19
CA LEU A 103 8.36 6.96 -1.40
C LEU A 103 8.41 7.84 -2.65
N VAL A 104 8.05 9.13 -2.52
CA VAL A 104 8.24 10.12 -3.57
C VAL A 104 9.71 10.27 -3.92
N ALA A 105 10.59 10.37 -2.92
CA ALA A 105 12.03 10.48 -3.13
C ALA A 105 12.59 9.24 -3.84
N PHE A 106 12.20 8.03 -3.44
CA PHE A 106 12.61 6.80 -4.12
C PHE A 106 12.15 6.78 -5.58
N GLY A 107 10.89 7.14 -5.84
CA GLY A 107 10.38 7.22 -7.20
C GLY A 107 11.10 8.27 -8.03
N TRP A 108 11.38 9.44 -7.45
CA TRP A 108 12.08 10.52 -8.14
C TRP A 108 13.54 10.15 -8.47
N LEU A 109 14.30 9.66 -7.48
CA LEU A 109 15.70 9.23 -7.64
C LEU A 109 15.87 8.08 -8.64
N SER A 110 14.84 7.26 -8.82
CA SER A 110 14.86 6.13 -9.76
C SER A 110 14.28 6.44 -11.15
N GLY A 111 13.86 7.68 -11.39
CA GLY A 111 13.18 8.07 -12.62
C GLY A 111 11.85 7.35 -12.83
N ARG A 112 11.16 6.98 -11.74
CA ARG A 112 9.90 6.25 -11.77
C ARG A 112 8.70 7.18 -11.64
N GLN A 113 7.62 6.89 -12.38
CA GLN A 113 6.32 7.53 -12.18
C GLN A 113 5.76 7.11 -10.82
N ARG A 114 5.32 8.07 -9.99
CA ARG A 114 4.75 7.81 -8.66
C ARG A 114 3.23 7.83 -8.74
N VAL A 115 2.63 6.66 -8.56
CA VAL A 115 1.18 6.45 -8.63
C VAL A 115 0.66 6.06 -7.25
N LEU A 116 -0.24 6.87 -6.70
CA LEU A 116 -0.90 6.56 -5.42
C LEU A 116 -2.24 5.89 -5.70
N VAL A 117 -2.41 4.66 -5.24
CA VAL A 117 -3.72 3.99 -5.22
C VAL A 117 -4.21 4.01 -3.78
N TRP A 118 -5.25 4.80 -3.54
CA TRP A 118 -5.83 4.99 -2.22
C TRP A 118 -7.12 4.20 -2.08
N LEU A 119 -7.08 3.19 -1.22
CA LEU A 119 -8.22 2.36 -0.87
C LEU A 119 -8.99 2.97 0.31
N HIS A 120 -10.15 3.52 0.02
CA HIS A 120 -11.10 4.03 0.99
C HIS A 120 -11.99 2.91 1.52
N ALA A 121 -12.15 2.88 2.83
CA ALA A 121 -13.10 2.03 3.53
C ALA A 121 -13.67 2.85 4.69
N ASP A 122 -14.96 2.69 4.98
CA ASP A 122 -15.57 3.31 6.15
C ASP A 122 -14.84 2.81 7.42
N PRO A 123 -14.60 3.68 8.41
CA PRO A 123 -13.99 3.28 9.68
C PRO A 123 -14.69 2.10 10.38
N ARG A 124 -16.03 1.98 10.26
CA ARG A 124 -16.81 0.87 10.81
C ARG A 124 -16.45 -0.44 10.11
N ASP A 125 -16.41 -0.43 8.78
CA ASP A 125 -16.05 -1.59 7.97
C ASP A 125 -14.61 -2.03 8.18
N ALA A 126 -13.70 -1.06 8.33
CA ALA A 126 -12.30 -1.31 8.61
C ALA A 126 -12.09 -1.93 9.99
N LEU A 127 -12.89 -1.53 10.99
CA LEU A 127 -12.87 -2.10 12.33
C LEU A 127 -13.44 -3.52 12.34
N ALA A 128 -14.60 -3.74 11.72
CA ALA A 128 -15.20 -5.07 11.56
C ALA A 128 -14.24 -6.04 10.88
N GLY A 129 -13.57 -5.59 9.81
CA GLY A 129 -12.54 -6.37 9.14
C GLY A 129 -11.29 -6.64 9.98
N GLN A 130 -10.94 -5.78 10.95
CA GLN A 130 -9.85 -6.07 11.90
C GLN A 130 -10.26 -7.10 12.94
N GLN A 131 -11.49 -7.01 13.46
CA GLN A 131 -12.06 -7.95 14.43
C GLN A 131 -12.11 -9.36 13.84
N GLN A 132 -12.66 -9.52 12.63
CA GLN A 132 -12.76 -10.81 11.94
C GLN A 132 -11.39 -11.48 11.71
N ARG A 133 -10.31 -10.68 11.62
CA ARG A 133 -8.94 -11.18 11.40
C ARG A 133 -8.11 -11.29 12.68
N GLY A 134 -8.68 -11.03 13.86
CA GLY A 134 -7.97 -11.09 15.15
C GLY A 134 -6.80 -10.12 15.30
N ARG A 135 -6.72 -9.07 14.46
CA ARG A 135 -5.59 -8.12 14.41
C ARG A 135 -6.04 -6.72 14.81
N LEU A 136 -6.50 -6.59 16.05
CA LEU A 136 -6.95 -5.32 16.63
C LEU A 136 -5.76 -4.44 16.99
N ILE A 137 -5.65 -3.28 16.33
CA ILE A 137 -4.75 -2.23 16.81
C ILE A 137 -5.39 -1.46 17.97
N ARG A 138 -4.57 -0.92 18.87
CA ARG A 138 -5.05 -0.11 20.00
C ARG A 138 -6.00 0.99 19.52
N ARG A 139 -7.14 1.17 20.20
CA ARG A 139 -8.23 2.12 19.83
C ARG A 139 -7.71 3.52 19.52
N THR A 140 -6.83 4.07 20.36
CA THR A 140 -6.23 5.40 20.16
C THR A 140 -5.34 5.47 18.92
N SER A 141 -4.61 4.39 18.60
CA SER A 141 -3.84 4.30 17.36
C SER A 141 -4.74 4.22 16.14
N PHE A 142 -5.85 3.47 16.24
CA PHE A 142 -6.84 3.35 15.17
C PHE A 142 -7.49 4.69 14.85
N GLN A 143 -7.96 5.42 15.87
CA GLN A 143 -8.54 6.76 15.71
C GLN A 143 -7.57 7.73 15.01
N ARG A 144 -6.28 7.72 15.37
CA ARG A 144 -5.27 8.54 14.69
C ARG A 144 -5.06 8.14 13.22
N HIS A 145 -5.22 6.86 12.89
CA HIS A 145 -5.18 6.40 11.49
C HIS A 145 -6.43 6.83 10.73
N VAL A 146 -7.61 6.72 11.34
CA VAL A 146 -8.89 7.20 10.79
C VAL A 146 -8.81 8.69 10.48
N GLN A 147 -8.48 9.53 11.46
CA GLN A 147 -8.40 10.98 11.24
C GLN A 147 -7.41 11.38 10.13
N ARG A 148 -6.25 10.69 10.04
CA ARG A 148 -5.28 10.93 8.97
C ARG A 148 -5.78 10.45 7.61
N ALA A 149 -6.44 9.29 7.58
CA ALA A 149 -7.01 8.72 6.38
C ALA A 149 -8.17 9.59 5.86
N ASP A 150 -9.03 10.09 6.74
CA ASP A 150 -10.17 10.96 6.37
C ASP A 150 -9.70 12.31 5.84
N ARG A 151 -8.69 12.93 6.47
CA ARG A 151 -8.08 14.15 5.95
C ARG A 151 -7.49 13.93 4.56
N MET A 152 -6.81 12.80 4.35
CA MET A 152 -6.26 12.47 3.04
C MET A 152 -7.37 12.23 2.02
N TYR A 153 -8.37 11.43 2.38
CA TYR A 153 -9.48 11.09 1.52
C TYR A 153 -10.26 12.32 1.06
N ARG A 154 -10.56 13.27 1.96
CA ARG A 154 -11.22 14.53 1.61
C ARG A 154 -10.44 15.33 0.56
N ARG A 155 -9.12 15.46 0.74
CA ARG A 155 -8.24 16.16 -0.22
C ARG A 155 -8.24 15.46 -1.58
N LEU A 156 -8.05 14.14 -1.57
CA LEU A 156 -8.03 13.35 -2.81
C LEU A 156 -9.38 13.38 -3.54
N ARG A 157 -10.50 13.35 -2.80
CA ARG A 157 -11.85 13.43 -3.36
C ARG A 157 -12.12 14.80 -3.97
N GLY A 158 -11.52 15.85 -3.43
CA GLY A 158 -11.49 17.19 -4.04
C GLY A 158 -10.58 17.32 -5.27
N GLY A 159 -9.98 16.22 -5.75
CA GLY A 159 -9.09 16.22 -6.92
C GLY A 159 -7.64 16.59 -6.61
N GLU A 160 -7.28 16.83 -5.35
CA GLU A 160 -5.90 17.17 -5.01
C GLU A 160 -4.97 15.98 -5.25
N VAL A 161 -3.92 16.21 -6.04
CA VAL A 161 -2.79 15.30 -6.15
C VAL A 161 -1.73 15.72 -5.12
N PRO A 162 -1.38 14.85 -4.14
CA PRO A 162 -0.39 15.20 -3.14
C PRO A 162 0.95 15.52 -3.80
N ARG A 163 1.67 16.50 -3.27
CA ARG A 163 2.96 16.96 -3.82
C ARG A 163 3.90 15.78 -4.09
N GLY A 164 4.49 15.77 -5.28
CA GLY A 164 5.42 14.73 -5.71
C GLY A 164 4.76 13.45 -6.20
N TRP A 165 3.43 13.32 -6.23
CA TRP A 165 2.75 12.24 -6.94
C TRP A 165 2.32 12.73 -8.33
N GLN A 166 2.33 11.87 -9.34
CA GLN A 166 1.82 12.23 -10.67
C GLN A 166 0.37 11.82 -10.86
N GLN A 167 -0.02 10.72 -10.23
CA GLN A 167 -1.33 10.14 -10.44
C GLN A 167 -1.88 9.63 -9.12
N VAL A 168 -3.16 9.90 -8.89
CA VAL A 168 -3.91 9.31 -7.79
C VAL A 168 -5.09 8.54 -8.35
N ARG A 169 -5.38 7.40 -7.74
CA ARG A 169 -6.58 6.61 -7.97
C ARG A 169 -7.24 6.33 -6.65
N LEU A 170 -8.46 6.82 -6.50
CA LEU A 170 -9.33 6.50 -5.37
C LEU A 170 -10.10 5.25 -5.74
N LEU A 171 -10.06 4.25 -4.86
CA LEU A 171 -10.84 3.04 -4.97
C LEU A 171 -11.57 2.82 -3.65
N THR A 172 -12.80 2.36 -3.70
CA THR A 172 -13.55 1.86 -2.57
C THR A 172 -13.21 0.39 -2.32
N ARG A 173 -13.56 -0.10 -1.13
CA ARG A 173 -13.43 -1.52 -0.80
C ARG A 173 -14.18 -2.42 -1.78
N ASP A 174 -15.37 -2.00 -2.20
CA ASP A 174 -16.25 -2.79 -3.07
C ASP A 174 -15.71 -2.86 -4.49
N GLU A 175 -15.24 -1.74 -5.04
CA GLU A 175 -14.56 -1.71 -6.34
C GLU A 175 -13.33 -2.62 -6.35
N ALA A 176 -12.54 -2.63 -5.26
CA ALA A 176 -11.33 -3.43 -5.18
C ALA A 176 -11.55 -4.86 -4.66
N ALA A 177 -12.80 -5.28 -4.39
CA ALA A 177 -13.10 -6.58 -3.78
C ALA A 177 -12.64 -7.77 -4.66
N HIS A 178 -12.73 -7.60 -5.97
CA HIS A 178 -12.33 -8.58 -6.98
C HIS A 178 -10.87 -8.44 -7.41
N GLY A 179 -10.15 -7.46 -6.87
CA GLY A 179 -8.72 -7.23 -7.13
C GLY A 179 -8.46 -5.88 -7.79
N LEU A 180 -7.27 -5.76 -8.37
CA LEU A 180 -6.80 -4.57 -9.07
C LEU A 180 -6.03 -5.05 -10.30
N ARG A 181 -6.27 -4.43 -11.46
CA ARG A 181 -5.49 -4.67 -12.66
C ARG A 181 -4.54 -3.49 -12.90
N LEU A 182 -3.26 -3.78 -13.10
CA LEU A 182 -2.30 -2.82 -13.63
C LEU A 182 -2.18 -3.02 -15.13
N ASP A 183 -2.45 -1.96 -15.87
CA ASP A 183 -2.28 -1.86 -17.33
C ASP A 183 -0.98 -1.10 -17.58
N VAL A 184 0.06 -1.82 -17.99
CA VAL A 184 1.42 -1.32 -18.09
C VAL A 184 1.65 -0.85 -19.51
N ARG A 185 1.63 0.47 -19.71
CA ARG A 185 1.90 1.07 -21.02
C ARG A 185 3.35 0.79 -21.43
N THR A 186 3.49 0.13 -22.59
CA THR A 186 4.77 -0.23 -23.22
C THR A 186 5.62 0.98 -23.55
#